data_AF-A0A6G6YH02-F1
#
_entry.id   AF-A0A6G6YH02-F1
#
_cell.length_a   1.000
_cell.length_b   1.000
_cell.length_c   1.000
_cell.angle_alpha   90.00
_cell.angle_beta   90.00
_cell.angle_gamma   90.00
#
_symmetry.space_group_name_H-M   'P 1'
#
loop_
_entity.id
_entity.type
_entity.pdbx_description
1 polymer ?
#
loop_
_entity_poly.entity_id
_entity_poly.type
_entity_poly.pdbx_seq_one_letter_code
_entity_poly.pdbx_strand_id
1 'polypeptide(L)'
;MFRLLSKESNIFSIPVYIGFLLLIIIAFNAMDINRLDAISAVITFAGISLGYFLFNKLDLTYQTHLPLFLYTFYVFAFYPGDLSIGLAITLLINSFLLLILTSTSDKLRKGSYLLVGALLCINYLFLPIFWPLIFFVIIHIFVTSGKALANLFRLFFGALLILIIYFSVMYWMDYESWDNKYWPLSANFKMVNEFSNLYFITPIILMIIYAVLDHFRHFNEKSPTSKYKYTFLLLFSSAFLISIILYMGTYYEMLLVLGLPVSIILSRMLKFFPKYWMQELGLWTIIMSLFLFKIAPYIFQI
;
A
#
# COMPACT_ATOMS: atom_id res chain seq x y z
N MET A 1 -23.94 8.48 -6.37
CA MET A 1 -22.86 8.79 -5.41
C MET A 1 -23.25 9.97 -4.53
N PHE A 2 -22.98 9.93 -3.22
CA PHE A 2 -23.23 11.06 -2.31
C PHE A 2 -22.80 12.39 -2.93
N ARG A 3 -23.70 13.38 -2.97
CA ARG A 3 -23.38 14.77 -3.35
C ARG A 3 -22.28 15.36 -2.46
N LEU A 4 -22.12 14.80 -1.26
CA LEU A 4 -21.05 15.11 -0.31
C LEU A 4 -19.67 14.58 -0.75
N LEU A 5 -19.60 13.47 -1.49
CA LEU A 5 -18.34 12.84 -1.94
C LEU A 5 -18.00 13.16 -3.41
N SER A 6 -18.80 13.99 -4.08
CA SER A 6 -18.46 14.55 -5.39
C SER A 6 -17.44 15.69 -5.23
N LYS A 7 -16.59 15.90 -6.25
CA LYS A 7 -15.62 17.02 -6.26
C LYS A 7 -16.26 18.42 -6.27
N GLU A 8 -17.59 18.52 -6.31
CA GLU A 8 -18.32 19.79 -6.19
C GLU A 8 -18.37 20.29 -4.74
N SER A 9 -18.14 19.41 -3.76
CA SER A 9 -18.07 19.78 -2.34
C SER A 9 -16.63 20.08 -1.92
N ASN A 10 -16.33 21.37 -1.69
CA ASN A 10 -15.02 21.81 -1.16
C ASN A 10 -14.75 21.38 0.30
N ILE A 11 -15.74 20.77 0.98
CA ILE A 11 -15.65 20.34 2.38
C ILE A 11 -14.68 19.15 2.53
N PHE A 12 -14.47 18.34 1.48
CA PHE A 12 -13.63 17.12 1.52
C PHE A 12 -12.32 17.29 0.73
N SER A 13 -11.57 18.37 0.98
CA SER A 13 -10.27 18.58 0.35
C SER A 13 -9.18 17.68 0.96
N ILE A 14 -8.10 17.41 0.22
CA ILE A 14 -6.95 16.63 0.72
C ILE A 14 -6.43 17.13 2.07
N PRO A 15 -6.26 18.45 2.31
CA PRO A 15 -5.87 18.97 3.62
C PRO A 15 -6.80 18.56 4.77
N VAL A 16 -8.12 18.45 4.52
CA VAL A 16 -9.08 18.02 5.55
C VAL A 16 -8.88 16.55 5.90
N TYR A 17 -8.65 15.68 4.92
CA TYR A 17 -8.30 14.27 5.18
C TYR A 17 -6.98 14.11 5.92
N ILE A 18 -5.97 14.91 5.57
CA ILE A 18 -4.68 14.95 6.29
C ILE A 18 -4.88 15.44 7.73
N GLY A 19 -5.72 16.46 7.94
CA GLY A 19 -6.07 16.94 9.28
C GLY A 19 -6.78 15.87 10.12
N PHE A 20 -7.72 15.13 9.53
CA PHE A 20 -8.40 14.03 10.21
C PHE A 20 -7.45 12.87 10.52
N LEU A 21 -6.54 12.54 9.59
CA LEU A 21 -5.47 11.57 9.82
C LEU A 21 -4.57 12.00 10.98
N LEU A 22 -4.18 13.28 11.02
CA LEU A 22 -3.35 13.82 12.09
C LEU A 22 -4.06 13.74 13.44
N LEU A 23 -5.38 14.01 13.49
CA LEU A 23 -6.19 13.80 14.69
C LEU A 23 -6.23 12.33 15.12
N ILE A 24 -6.42 11.39 14.18
CA ILE A 24 -6.37 9.95 14.44
C ILE A 24 -5.02 9.56 15.06
N ILE A 25 -3.92 9.98 14.43
CA ILE A 25 -2.57 9.63 14.87
C ILE A 25 -2.26 10.24 16.23
N ILE A 26 -2.66 11.50 16.49
CA ILE A 26 -2.52 12.12 17.80
C ILE A 26 -3.37 11.39 18.83
N ALA A 27 -4.63 11.07 18.54
CA ALA A 27 -5.50 10.38 19.48
C ALA A 27 -4.94 9.00 19.88
N PHE A 28 -4.33 8.27 18.93
CA PHE A 28 -3.72 6.98 19.20
C PHE A 28 -2.32 7.06 19.83
N ASN A 29 -1.49 8.06 19.47
CA ASN A 29 -0.12 8.21 20.00
C ASN A 29 -0.03 9.07 21.28
N ALA A 30 -1.03 9.89 21.61
CA ALA A 30 -1.01 10.72 22.82
C ALA A 30 -0.97 9.90 24.13
N MET A 31 -1.10 8.58 24.04
CA MET A 31 -1.07 7.67 25.18
C MET A 31 0.30 7.04 25.45
N ASP A 32 1.30 7.18 24.57
CA ASP A 32 2.65 6.64 24.81
C ASP A 32 3.73 7.42 24.02
N ILE A 33 4.63 8.12 24.72
CA ILE A 33 5.67 8.97 24.08
C ILE A 33 7.05 8.34 24.30
N ASN A 34 7.41 7.40 23.43
CA ASN A 34 8.80 6.94 23.26
C ASN A 34 9.45 7.55 22.01
N ARG A 35 10.76 7.81 22.05
CA ARG A 35 11.49 8.48 20.94
C ARG A 35 11.55 7.66 19.64
N LEU A 36 11.65 6.34 19.73
CA LEU A 36 11.66 5.47 18.54
C LEU A 36 10.28 5.45 17.86
N ASP A 37 9.22 5.44 18.66
CA ASP A 37 7.84 5.46 18.17
C ASP A 37 7.51 6.79 17.49
N ALA A 38 8.08 7.91 17.98
CA ALA A 38 7.93 9.21 17.34
C ALA A 38 8.48 9.25 15.90
N ILE A 39 9.66 8.65 15.65
CA ILE A 39 10.24 8.60 14.29
C ILE A 39 9.35 7.74 13.37
N SER A 40 8.94 6.57 13.85
CA SER A 40 8.06 5.67 13.08
C SER A 40 6.71 6.32 12.78
N ALA A 41 6.12 7.04 13.74
CA ALA A 41 4.87 7.76 13.58
C ALA A 41 4.98 8.88 12.53
N VAL A 42 6.08 9.65 12.52
CA VAL A 42 6.32 10.70 11.50
C VAL A 42 6.45 10.08 10.11
N ILE A 43 7.21 8.99 9.96
CA ILE A 43 7.38 8.29 8.67
C ILE A 43 6.05 7.71 8.21
N THR A 44 5.28 7.11 9.13
CA THR A 44 3.95 6.57 8.86
C THR A 44 3.00 7.68 8.37
N PHE A 45 2.94 8.80 9.09
CA PHE A 45 2.14 9.95 8.71
C PHE A 45 2.51 10.46 7.32
N ALA A 46 3.81 10.57 7.03
CA ALA A 46 4.30 10.97 5.71
C ALA A 46 3.88 9.97 4.62
N GLY A 47 4.04 8.67 4.85
CA GLY A 47 3.64 7.62 3.92
C GLY A 47 2.15 7.63 3.61
N ILE A 48 1.31 7.69 4.65
CA ILE A 48 -0.15 7.75 4.50
C ILE A 48 -0.59 9.05 3.83
N SER A 49 0.01 10.19 4.22
CA SER A 49 -0.27 11.49 3.59
C SER A 49 0.06 11.50 2.10
N LEU A 50 1.18 10.90 1.70
CA LEU A 50 1.53 10.72 0.29
C LEU A 50 0.51 9.84 -0.45
N GLY A 51 -0.07 8.85 0.23
CA GLY A 51 -1.21 8.09 -0.29
C GLY A 51 -2.38 8.98 -0.72
N TYR A 52 -2.78 9.96 0.10
CA TYR A 52 -3.82 10.93 -0.24
C TYR A 52 -3.47 11.75 -1.50
N PHE A 53 -2.22 12.18 -1.65
CA PHE A 53 -1.78 12.90 -2.86
C PHE A 53 -1.78 12.01 -4.11
N LEU A 54 -1.46 10.72 -3.97
CA LEU A 54 -1.36 9.78 -5.08
C LEU A 54 -2.70 9.53 -5.78
N PHE A 55 -3.83 9.57 -5.07
CA PHE A 55 -5.14 9.36 -5.71
C PHE A 55 -5.42 10.34 -6.84
N ASN A 56 -4.96 11.59 -6.72
CA ASN A 56 -5.08 12.59 -7.78
C ASN A 56 -4.07 12.38 -8.91
N LYS A 57 -2.88 11.86 -8.62
CA LYS A 57 -1.83 11.64 -9.63
C LYS A 57 -2.04 10.36 -10.44
N LEU A 58 -2.63 9.33 -9.83
CA LEU A 58 -2.91 8.07 -10.52
C LEU A 58 -4.00 8.23 -11.58
N ASP A 59 -4.89 9.22 -11.45
CA ASP A 59 -5.96 9.53 -12.44
C ASP A 59 -6.80 8.29 -12.81
N LEU A 60 -6.97 7.39 -11.84
CA LEU A 60 -7.85 6.22 -11.91
C LEU A 60 -9.20 6.48 -11.24
N THR A 61 -9.32 7.63 -10.57
CA THR A 61 -10.41 8.01 -9.69
C THR A 61 -11.16 9.15 -10.38
N TYR A 62 -12.28 8.81 -11.01
CA TYR A 62 -13.04 9.69 -11.90
C TYR A 62 -13.71 10.88 -11.18
N GLN A 63 -12.91 11.83 -10.70
CA GLN A 63 -13.35 13.05 -10.02
C GLN A 63 -14.24 12.81 -8.78
N THR A 64 -13.94 11.77 -8.00
CA THR A 64 -14.68 11.44 -6.77
C THR A 64 -13.75 11.46 -5.56
N HIS A 65 -14.27 11.83 -4.38
CA HIS A 65 -13.55 11.72 -3.11
C HIS A 65 -13.68 10.33 -2.47
N LEU A 66 -14.53 9.46 -3.04
CA LEU A 66 -14.75 8.08 -2.59
C LEU A 66 -13.47 7.28 -2.27
N PRO A 67 -12.43 7.26 -3.12
CA PRO A 67 -11.20 6.52 -2.80
C PRO A 67 -10.44 7.10 -1.61
N LEU A 68 -10.40 8.43 -1.45
CA LEU A 68 -9.78 9.09 -0.29
C LEU A 68 -10.54 8.75 1.00
N PHE A 69 -11.86 8.75 0.91
CA PHE A 69 -12.76 8.38 2.00
C PHE A 69 -12.56 6.92 2.42
N LEU A 70 -12.59 5.97 1.47
CA LEU A 70 -12.31 4.56 1.75
C LEU A 70 -10.91 4.37 2.36
N TYR A 71 -9.90 5.07 1.84
CA TYR A 71 -8.54 4.99 2.36
C TYR A 71 -8.45 5.42 3.83
N THR A 72 -9.22 6.44 4.21
CA THR A 72 -9.31 6.89 5.61
C THR A 72 -9.82 5.75 6.51
N PHE A 73 -10.86 5.04 6.10
CA PHE A 73 -11.40 3.91 6.87
C PHE A 73 -10.46 2.71 6.91
N TYR A 74 -9.74 2.42 5.82
CA TYR A 74 -8.71 1.37 5.83
C TYR A 74 -7.56 1.69 6.79
N VAL A 75 -7.08 2.93 6.77
CA VAL A 75 -6.05 3.40 7.71
C VAL A 75 -6.57 3.29 9.14
N PHE A 76 -7.79 3.78 9.41
CA PHE A 76 -8.40 3.68 10.74
C PHE A 76 -8.51 2.23 11.25
N ALA A 77 -8.90 1.30 10.38
CA ALA A 77 -9.09 -0.09 10.77
C ALA A 77 -7.79 -0.86 10.98
N PHE A 78 -6.76 -0.58 10.18
CA PHE A 78 -5.51 -1.35 10.20
C PHE A 78 -4.37 -0.68 10.98
N TYR A 79 -4.47 0.61 11.30
CA TYR A 79 -3.47 1.30 12.12
C TYR A 79 -3.75 1.01 13.60
N PRO A 80 -2.85 0.31 14.32
CA PRO A 80 -3.09 -0.04 15.73
C PRO A 80 -2.79 1.14 16.67
N GLY A 81 -1.88 2.04 16.29
CA GLY A 81 -1.51 3.24 17.04
C GLY A 81 -0.01 3.50 16.95
N ASP A 82 0.77 2.42 17.00
CA ASP A 82 2.20 2.32 16.79
C ASP A 82 2.48 1.44 15.57
N LEU A 83 3.52 1.73 14.80
CA LEU A 83 3.96 0.83 13.73
C LEU A 83 5.45 0.57 13.88
N SER A 84 5.87 -0.65 13.53
CA SER A 84 7.29 -0.93 13.39
C SER A 84 7.91 -0.01 12.33
N ILE A 85 9.14 0.43 12.58
CA ILE A 85 9.88 1.30 11.65
C ILE A 85 9.97 0.70 10.24
N GLY A 86 10.07 -0.63 10.15
CA GLY A 86 10.10 -1.35 8.88
C GLY A 86 8.82 -1.15 8.08
N LEU A 87 7.66 -1.33 8.70
CA LEU A 87 6.37 -1.18 8.04
C LEU A 87 6.10 0.30 7.69
N ALA A 88 6.47 1.23 8.56
CA ALA A 88 6.39 2.68 8.29
C ALA A 88 7.17 3.06 7.02
N ILE A 89 8.42 2.59 6.91
CA ILE A 89 9.28 2.83 5.75
C ILE A 89 8.70 2.16 4.50
N THR A 90 8.16 0.94 4.62
CA THR A 90 7.48 0.27 3.49
C THR A 90 6.32 1.10 2.96
N LEU A 91 5.47 1.66 3.82
CA LEU A 91 4.34 2.52 3.39
C LEU A 91 4.81 3.75 2.61
N LEU A 92 5.88 4.39 3.11
CA LEU A 92 6.49 5.54 2.46
C LEU A 92 7.06 5.16 1.08
N ILE A 93 7.88 4.10 1.02
CA ILE A 93 8.52 3.65 -0.20
C ILE A 93 7.48 3.20 -1.24
N ASN A 94 6.44 2.50 -0.82
CA ASN A 94 5.35 2.06 -1.70
C ASN A 94 4.69 3.24 -2.41
N SER A 95 4.50 4.36 -1.71
CA SER A 95 3.95 5.58 -2.30
C SER A 95 4.87 6.14 -3.40
N PHE A 96 6.17 6.19 -3.17
CA PHE A 96 7.14 6.63 -4.19
C PHE A 96 7.22 5.66 -5.38
N LEU A 97 7.22 4.35 -5.13
CA LEU A 97 7.26 3.33 -6.18
C LEU A 97 6.02 3.42 -7.07
N LEU A 98 4.83 3.56 -6.49
CA LEU A 98 3.60 3.79 -7.23
C LEU A 98 3.71 5.06 -8.08
N LEU A 99 4.19 6.17 -7.53
CA LEU A 99 4.33 7.44 -8.25
C LEU A 99 5.24 7.31 -9.48
N ILE A 100 6.41 6.69 -9.31
CA ILE A 100 7.44 6.61 -10.34
C ILE A 100 7.02 5.62 -11.44
N LEU A 101 6.58 4.43 -11.05
CA LEU A 101 6.36 3.31 -11.97
C LEU A 101 5.04 3.42 -12.74
N THR A 102 4.04 4.13 -12.20
CA THR A 102 2.77 4.39 -12.92
C THR A 102 2.80 5.65 -13.78
N SER A 103 3.91 6.42 -13.74
CA SER A 103 4.04 7.66 -14.51
C SER A 103 3.97 7.40 -16.01
N THR A 104 3.18 8.22 -16.71
CA THR A 104 3.08 8.22 -18.18
C THR A 104 4.28 8.90 -18.85
N SER A 105 5.08 9.65 -18.09
CA SER A 105 6.32 10.26 -18.59
C SER A 105 7.41 9.21 -18.68
N ASP A 106 7.74 8.81 -19.91
CA ASP A 106 8.83 7.88 -20.19
C ASP A 106 10.18 8.36 -19.65
N LYS A 107 10.42 9.68 -19.67
CA LYS A 107 11.65 10.29 -19.13
C LYS A 107 11.75 10.07 -17.62
N LEU A 108 10.65 10.33 -16.89
CA LEU A 108 10.61 10.17 -15.44
C LEU A 108 10.70 8.68 -15.05
N ARG A 109 9.95 7.80 -15.72
CA ARG A 109 9.95 6.36 -15.42
C ARG A 109 11.31 5.72 -15.70
N LYS A 110 11.88 5.95 -16.89
CA LYS A 110 13.17 5.34 -17.31
C LYS A 110 14.40 5.97 -16.66
N GLY A 111 14.33 7.26 -16.34
CA GLY A 111 15.39 7.98 -15.63
C GLY A 111 15.50 7.59 -14.16
N SER A 112 14.39 7.16 -13.55
CA SER A 112 14.32 6.90 -12.11
C SER A 112 14.60 5.45 -11.71
N TYR A 113 14.91 4.53 -12.62
CA TYR A 113 15.14 3.12 -12.24
C TYR A 113 16.31 2.92 -11.26
N LEU A 114 17.31 3.80 -11.29
CA LEU A 114 18.37 3.83 -10.27
C LEU A 114 17.81 4.13 -8.88
N LEU A 115 16.97 5.17 -8.78
CA LEU A 115 16.27 5.51 -7.54
C LEU A 115 15.34 4.39 -7.07
N VAL A 116 14.61 3.76 -8.00
CA VAL A 116 13.74 2.60 -7.68
C VAL A 116 14.57 1.46 -7.06
N GLY A 117 15.74 1.17 -7.61
CA GLY A 117 16.64 0.15 -7.06
C GLY A 117 17.12 0.46 -5.64
N ALA A 118 17.50 1.71 -5.40
CA ALA A 118 17.87 2.20 -4.08
C ALA A 118 16.71 2.07 -3.08
N LEU A 119 15.51 2.52 -3.46
CA LEU A 119 14.31 2.42 -2.62
C LEU A 119 13.94 0.97 -2.30
N LEU A 120 14.00 0.05 -3.27
CA LEU A 120 13.75 -1.37 -3.02
C LEU A 120 14.77 -1.97 -2.04
N CYS A 121 16.05 -1.60 -2.18
CA CYS A 121 17.10 -2.07 -1.28
C CYS A 121 16.91 -1.55 0.15
N ILE A 122 16.59 -0.26 0.30
CA ILE A 122 16.24 0.32 1.61
C ILE A 122 15.04 -0.43 2.21
N ASN A 123 13.98 -0.64 1.43
CA ASN A 123 12.80 -1.37 1.91
C ASN A 123 13.15 -2.78 2.37
N TYR A 124 13.98 -3.49 1.61
CA TYR A 124 14.44 -4.83 1.95
C TYR A 124 15.29 -4.85 3.24
N LEU A 125 16.18 -3.87 3.41
CA LEU A 125 17.01 -3.77 4.61
C LEU A 125 16.18 -3.50 5.87
N PHE A 126 15.10 -2.72 5.75
CA PHE A 126 14.22 -2.45 6.89
C PHE A 126 13.19 -3.55 7.13
N LEU A 127 12.68 -4.20 6.08
CA LEU A 127 11.64 -5.21 6.18
C LEU A 127 11.72 -6.25 5.03
N PRO A 128 12.57 -7.30 5.19
CA PRO A 128 12.87 -8.28 4.13
C PRO A 128 11.67 -9.08 3.61
N ILE A 129 10.59 -9.18 4.40
CA ILE A 129 9.39 -9.97 4.05
C ILE A 129 8.68 -9.47 2.78
N PHE A 130 8.93 -8.21 2.37
CA PHE A 130 8.40 -7.62 1.14
C PHE A 130 9.28 -7.85 -0.10
N TRP A 131 10.13 -8.87 -0.09
CA TRP A 131 10.93 -9.32 -1.23
C TRP A 131 10.15 -9.58 -2.55
N PRO A 132 8.87 -10.01 -2.58
CA PRO A 132 8.14 -10.19 -3.84
C PRO A 132 8.01 -8.90 -4.64
N LEU A 133 8.10 -7.74 -3.98
CA LEU A 133 8.09 -6.43 -4.64
C LEU A 133 9.28 -6.25 -5.60
N ILE A 134 10.44 -6.85 -5.28
CA ILE A 134 11.63 -6.83 -6.15
C ILE A 134 11.32 -7.56 -7.46
N PHE A 135 10.73 -8.75 -7.38
CA PHE A 135 10.33 -9.53 -8.55
C PHE A 135 9.28 -8.80 -9.40
N PHE A 136 8.29 -8.18 -8.74
CA PHE A 136 7.31 -7.35 -9.43
C PHE A 136 7.98 -6.24 -10.25
N VAL A 137 8.94 -5.50 -9.68
CA VAL A 137 9.64 -4.42 -10.39
C VAL A 137 10.49 -4.95 -11.54
N ILE A 138 11.16 -6.09 -11.38
CA ILE A 138 11.93 -6.74 -12.45
C ILE A 138 11.01 -7.09 -13.62
N ILE A 139 9.89 -7.77 -13.37
CA ILE A 139 8.90 -8.12 -14.40
C ILE A 139 8.36 -6.84 -15.06
N HIS A 140 8.03 -5.83 -14.28
CA HIS A 140 7.55 -4.54 -14.79
C HIS A 140 8.56 -3.89 -15.76
N ILE A 141 9.86 -3.94 -15.47
CA ILE A 141 10.90 -3.42 -16.37
C ILE A 141 10.91 -4.17 -17.70
N PHE A 142 10.85 -5.51 -17.67
CA PHE A 142 10.82 -6.31 -18.91
C PHE A 142 9.60 -6.02 -19.77
N VAL A 143 8.43 -5.85 -19.15
CA VAL A 143 7.18 -5.61 -19.87
C VAL A 143 7.10 -4.20 -20.45
N THR A 144 7.64 -3.19 -19.75
CA THR A 144 7.41 -1.77 -20.09
C THR A 144 8.58 -1.05 -20.76
N SER A 145 9.76 -1.69 -20.84
CA SER A 145 10.97 -1.07 -21.37
C SER A 145 11.50 -1.76 -22.63
N GLY A 146 11.63 -1.00 -23.71
CA GLY A 146 12.38 -1.45 -24.91
C GLY A 146 13.89 -1.61 -24.70
N LYS A 147 14.44 -1.17 -23.56
CA LYS A 147 15.84 -1.36 -23.14
C LYS A 147 15.88 -2.02 -21.77
N ALA A 148 15.24 -3.17 -21.63
CA ALA A 148 15.06 -3.86 -20.34
C ALA A 148 16.39 -4.10 -19.61
N LEU A 149 17.40 -4.65 -20.30
CA LEU A 149 18.70 -4.97 -19.70
C LEU A 149 19.42 -3.74 -19.12
N ALA A 150 19.45 -2.62 -19.85
CA ALA A 150 20.08 -1.39 -19.37
C ALA A 150 19.37 -0.81 -18.15
N ASN A 151 18.04 -0.91 -18.09
CA ASN A 151 17.27 -0.44 -16.95
C ASN A 151 17.37 -1.39 -15.75
N LEU A 152 17.51 -2.69 -15.99
CA LEU A 152 17.83 -3.68 -14.97
C LEU A 152 19.21 -3.40 -14.35
N PHE A 153 20.20 -3.06 -15.18
CA PHE A 153 21.51 -2.61 -14.68
C PHE A 153 21.39 -1.38 -13.79
N ARG A 154 20.63 -0.35 -14.20
CA ARG A 154 20.38 0.83 -13.36
C ARG A 154 19.72 0.47 -12.04
N LEU A 155 18.74 -0.43 -12.05
CA LEU A 155 18.05 -0.92 -10.86
C LEU A 155 19.07 -1.55 -9.88
N PHE A 156 19.85 -2.52 -10.35
CA PHE A 156 20.84 -3.19 -9.50
C PHE A 156 21.95 -2.24 -9.05
N PHE A 157 22.37 -1.30 -9.89
CA PHE A 157 23.34 -0.29 -9.51
C PHE A 157 22.82 0.60 -8.37
N GLY A 158 21.55 1.01 -8.41
CA GLY A 158 20.92 1.73 -7.31
C GLY A 158 20.90 0.94 -6.00
N ALA A 159 20.58 -0.36 -6.07
CA ALA A 159 20.63 -1.24 -4.90
C ALA A 159 22.05 -1.41 -4.35
N LEU A 160 23.04 -1.58 -5.24
CA LEU A 160 24.45 -1.73 -4.87
C LEU A 160 24.97 -0.52 -4.10
N LEU A 161 24.61 0.71 -4.50
CA LEU A 161 25.00 1.92 -3.78
C LEU A 161 24.49 1.93 -2.33
N ILE A 162 23.26 1.47 -2.10
CA ILE A 162 22.71 1.36 -0.74
C ILE A 162 23.41 0.27 0.06
N LEU A 163 23.70 -0.89 -0.55
CA LEU A 163 24.45 -1.95 0.12
C LEU A 163 25.86 -1.50 0.52
N ILE A 164 26.56 -0.76 -0.35
CA ILE A 164 27.88 -0.20 -0.02
C ILE A 164 27.79 0.71 1.21
N ILE A 165 26.78 1.60 1.25
CA ILE A 165 26.55 2.49 2.40
C ILE A 165 26.26 1.65 3.66
N TYR A 166 25.35 0.68 3.57
CA TYR A 166 24.99 -0.19 4.69
C TYR A 166 26.21 -0.94 5.25
N PHE A 167 26.96 -1.64 4.39
CA PHE A 167 28.14 -2.38 4.83
C PHE A 167 29.24 -1.47 5.35
N SER A 168 29.39 -0.27 4.80
CA SER A 168 30.33 0.72 5.34
C SER A 168 29.92 1.10 6.77
N VAL A 169 28.66 1.45 7.01
CA VAL A 169 28.18 1.80 8.36
C VAL A 169 28.31 0.61 9.33
N MET A 170 27.94 -0.60 8.90
CA MET A 170 28.07 -1.80 9.74
C MET A 170 29.53 -2.09 10.09
N TYR A 171 30.46 -1.93 9.13
CA TYR A 171 31.89 -2.07 9.35
C TYR A 171 32.40 -1.06 10.38
N TRP A 172 31.99 0.21 10.28
CA TRP A 172 32.34 1.26 11.25
C TRP A 172 31.74 1.04 12.65
N MET A 173 30.71 0.20 12.77
CA MET A 173 30.07 -0.16 14.03
C MET A 173 30.57 -1.50 14.59
N ASP A 174 31.64 -2.07 14.03
CA ASP A 174 32.22 -3.36 14.42
C ASP A 174 31.23 -4.55 14.36
N TYR A 175 30.24 -4.50 13.46
CA TYR A 175 29.36 -5.64 13.20
C TYR A 175 30.03 -6.62 12.23
N GLU A 176 30.38 -7.80 12.72
CA GLU A 176 31.13 -8.82 11.96
C GLU A 176 30.25 -9.96 11.39
N SER A 177 28.95 -9.96 11.70
CA SER A 177 28.03 -11.05 11.30
C SER A 177 26.82 -10.56 10.54
N TRP A 178 26.30 -11.43 9.67
CA TRP A 178 25.06 -11.20 8.96
C TRP A 178 23.90 -11.88 9.67
N ASP A 179 22.80 -11.15 9.90
CA ASP A 179 21.60 -11.75 10.47
C ASP A 179 20.90 -12.65 9.43
N ASN A 180 20.82 -13.93 9.72
CA ASN A 180 20.14 -14.90 8.86
C ASN A 180 18.67 -14.58 8.61
N LYS A 181 18.01 -13.75 9.45
CA LYS A 181 16.63 -13.28 9.24
C LYS A 181 16.45 -12.42 7.98
N TYR A 182 17.53 -11.85 7.44
CA TYR A 182 17.48 -11.17 6.15
C TYR A 182 17.26 -12.13 4.98
N TRP A 183 17.45 -13.43 5.16
CA TRP A 183 17.09 -14.40 4.13
C TRP A 183 15.58 -14.62 4.16
N PRO A 184 14.84 -14.29 3.09
CA PRO A 184 13.38 -14.27 3.13
C PRO A 184 12.76 -15.66 3.36
N LEU A 185 13.50 -16.73 3.04
CA LEU A 185 13.05 -18.11 3.19
C LEU A 185 13.57 -18.79 4.47
N SER A 186 14.43 -18.11 5.27
CA SER A 186 14.94 -18.67 6.54
C SER A 186 14.00 -18.37 7.71
N ALA A 187 13.23 -17.29 7.62
CA ALA A 187 12.19 -16.98 8.58
C ALA A 187 11.10 -18.04 8.47
N ASN A 188 10.77 -18.71 9.58
CA ASN A 188 9.62 -19.63 9.63
C ASN A 188 8.39 -18.89 9.09
N PHE A 189 7.83 -19.37 7.98
CA PHE A 189 6.61 -18.83 7.43
C PHE A 189 5.55 -18.77 8.53
N LYS A 190 5.14 -17.55 8.87
CA LYS A 190 4.06 -17.32 9.85
C LYS A 190 2.78 -17.17 9.06
N MET A 191 2.33 -18.28 8.47
CA MET A 191 0.99 -18.29 7.88
C MET A 191 -0.03 -17.96 8.97
N VAL A 192 -1.13 -17.33 8.56
CA VAL A 192 -2.22 -17.00 9.48
C VAL A 192 -2.79 -18.30 10.03
N ASN A 193 -2.69 -18.48 11.35
CA ASN A 193 -3.28 -19.63 12.04
C ASN A 193 -4.63 -19.27 12.68
N GLU A 194 -4.88 -17.97 12.91
CA GLU A 194 -6.10 -17.46 13.53
C GLU A 194 -6.80 -16.47 12.59
N PHE A 195 -7.92 -16.93 12.01
CA PHE A 195 -8.72 -16.17 11.03
C PHE A 195 -9.88 -15.41 11.67
N SER A 196 -10.04 -15.47 12.98
CA SER A 196 -11.17 -14.90 13.72
C SER A 196 -11.45 -13.44 13.34
N ASN A 197 -10.42 -12.60 13.38
CA ASN A 197 -10.56 -11.19 13.02
C ASN A 197 -10.71 -10.98 11.51
N LEU A 198 -10.12 -11.85 10.68
CA LEU A 198 -10.23 -11.75 9.21
C LEU A 198 -11.64 -12.06 8.69
N TYR A 199 -12.49 -12.76 9.46
CA TYR A 199 -13.87 -13.01 9.05
C TYR A 199 -14.64 -11.72 8.80
N PHE A 200 -14.39 -10.67 9.59
CA PHE A 200 -15.07 -9.38 9.45
C PHE A 200 -14.77 -8.65 8.13
N ILE A 201 -13.59 -8.91 7.53
CA ILE A 201 -13.20 -8.35 6.23
C ILE A 201 -13.52 -9.27 5.05
N THR A 202 -14.10 -10.45 5.27
CA THR A 202 -14.53 -11.37 4.19
C THR A 202 -15.40 -10.70 3.13
N PRO A 203 -16.40 -9.86 3.48
CA PRO A 203 -17.20 -9.16 2.47
C PRO A 203 -16.34 -8.28 1.54
N ILE A 204 -15.33 -7.60 2.10
CA ILE A 204 -14.39 -6.78 1.34
C ILE A 204 -13.57 -7.66 0.38
N ILE A 205 -13.10 -8.82 0.83
CA ILE A 205 -12.35 -9.78 0.00
C ILE A 205 -13.22 -10.23 -1.19
N LEU A 206 -14.48 -10.60 -0.95
CA LEU A 206 -15.40 -10.99 -2.02
C LEU A 206 -15.65 -9.86 -3.03
N MET A 207 -15.79 -8.62 -2.55
CA MET A 207 -15.92 -7.44 -3.39
C MET A 207 -14.65 -7.18 -4.22
N ILE A 208 -13.46 -7.39 -3.67
CA ILE A 208 -12.19 -7.29 -4.41
C ILE A 208 -12.15 -8.34 -5.52
N ILE A 209 -12.48 -9.60 -5.23
CA ILE A 209 -12.54 -10.67 -6.24
C ILE A 209 -13.51 -10.29 -7.36
N TYR A 210 -14.71 -9.83 -7.01
CA TYR A 210 -15.68 -9.34 -7.98
C TYR A 210 -15.13 -8.18 -8.83
N ALA A 211 -14.48 -7.19 -8.21
CA ALA A 211 -13.89 -6.04 -8.91
C ALA A 211 -12.79 -6.45 -9.90
N VAL A 212 -12.01 -7.47 -9.57
CA VAL A 212 -10.98 -8.04 -10.46
C VAL A 212 -11.64 -8.76 -11.63
N LEU A 213 -12.65 -9.61 -11.37
CA LEU A 213 -13.38 -10.32 -12.42
C LEU A 213 -14.08 -9.34 -13.39
N ASP A 214 -14.79 -8.35 -12.85
CA ASP A 214 -15.42 -7.30 -13.63
C ASP A 214 -14.40 -6.53 -14.46
N HIS A 215 -13.21 -6.29 -13.90
CA HIS A 215 -12.16 -5.60 -14.62
C HIS A 215 -11.78 -6.32 -15.92
N PHE A 216 -11.58 -7.64 -15.85
CA PHE A 216 -11.18 -8.46 -16.99
C PHE A 216 -12.32 -8.76 -17.95
N ARG A 217 -13.57 -8.84 -17.47
CA ARG A 217 -14.76 -8.98 -18.34
C ARG A 217 -14.91 -7.80 -19.28
N HIS A 218 -14.78 -6.58 -18.75
CA HIS A 218 -14.86 -5.34 -19.53
C HIS A 218 -13.47 -4.82 -19.90
N PHE A 219 -12.49 -5.72 -20.10
CA PHE A 219 -11.11 -5.29 -20.35
C PHE A 219 -11.04 -4.50 -21.66
N ASN A 220 -11.59 -5.05 -22.75
CA ASN A 220 -11.43 -4.50 -24.10
C ASN A 220 -12.05 -3.11 -24.28
N GLU A 221 -13.12 -2.80 -23.53
CA GLU A 221 -13.86 -1.54 -23.56
C GLU A 221 -13.08 -0.35 -22.95
N LYS A 222 -12.00 -0.63 -22.21
CA LYS A 222 -11.24 0.41 -21.50
C LYS A 222 -10.17 1.06 -22.36
N SER A 223 -9.87 2.32 -22.07
CA SER A 223 -8.74 3.03 -22.68
C SER A 223 -7.40 2.33 -22.35
N PRO A 224 -6.39 2.41 -23.23
CA PRO A 224 -5.07 1.81 -22.99
C PRO A 224 -4.43 2.26 -21.66
N THR A 225 -4.59 3.54 -21.30
CA THR A 225 -4.08 4.11 -20.05
C THR A 225 -4.75 3.51 -18.82
N SER A 226 -6.08 3.33 -18.87
CA SER A 226 -6.85 2.74 -17.77
C SER A 226 -6.56 1.25 -17.60
N LYS A 227 -6.38 0.52 -18.72
CA LYS A 227 -5.91 -0.88 -18.71
C LYS A 227 -4.57 -0.98 -18.00
N TYR A 228 -3.56 -0.25 -18.50
CA TYR A 228 -2.20 -0.28 -17.98
C TYR A 228 -2.13 0.03 -16.47
N LYS A 229 -2.67 1.18 -16.05
CA LYS A 229 -2.56 1.63 -14.66
C LYS A 229 -3.30 0.71 -13.68
N TYR A 230 -4.45 0.16 -14.09
CA TYR A 230 -5.20 -0.75 -13.22
C TYR A 230 -4.54 -2.13 -13.15
N THR A 231 -4.09 -2.69 -14.27
CA THR A 231 -3.33 -3.96 -14.27
C THR A 231 -2.03 -3.81 -13.48
N PHE A 232 -1.33 -2.68 -13.60
CA PHE A 232 -0.17 -2.35 -12.76
C PHE A 232 -0.55 -2.41 -11.27
N LEU A 233 -1.63 -1.75 -10.88
CA LEU A 233 -2.07 -1.69 -9.49
C LEU A 233 -2.41 -3.09 -8.94
N LEU A 234 -3.05 -3.93 -9.76
CA LEU A 234 -3.34 -5.33 -9.39
C LEU A 234 -2.07 -6.13 -9.16
N LEU A 235 -1.12 -6.08 -10.10
CA LEU A 235 0.15 -6.79 -9.99
C LEU A 235 0.99 -6.28 -8.80
N PHE A 236 1.01 -4.96 -8.59
CA PHE A 236 1.65 -4.34 -7.43
C PHE A 236 1.02 -4.85 -6.12
N SER A 237 -0.31 -4.91 -6.05
CA SER A 237 -1.03 -5.42 -4.88
C SER A 237 -0.79 -6.91 -4.65
N SER A 238 -0.68 -7.71 -5.72
CA SER A 238 -0.38 -9.14 -5.60
C SER A 238 0.99 -9.41 -4.99
N ALA A 239 1.98 -8.54 -5.24
CA ALA A 239 3.30 -8.67 -4.62
C ALA A 239 3.22 -8.54 -3.10
N PHE A 240 2.44 -7.58 -2.58
CA PHE A 240 2.19 -7.47 -1.13
C PHE A 240 1.36 -8.61 -0.60
N LEU A 241 0.37 -9.08 -1.35
CA LEU A 241 -0.50 -10.17 -0.95
C LEU A 241 0.29 -11.47 -0.74
N ILE A 242 1.30 -11.75 -1.58
CA ILE A 242 2.23 -12.88 -1.36
C ILE A 242 2.92 -12.73 0.00
N SER A 243 3.48 -11.56 0.32
CA SER A 243 4.12 -11.32 1.62
C SER A 243 3.14 -11.45 2.79
N ILE A 244 1.92 -10.93 2.65
CA ILE A 244 0.90 -10.99 3.69
C ILE A 244 0.51 -12.46 3.97
N ILE A 245 0.27 -13.26 2.93
CA ILE A 245 -0.08 -14.68 3.12
C ILE A 245 1.06 -15.44 3.82
N LEU A 246 2.30 -15.18 3.43
CA LEU A 246 3.45 -15.93 3.91
C LEU A 246 3.92 -15.51 5.32
N TYR A 247 3.75 -14.24 5.70
CA TYR A 247 4.42 -13.67 6.88
C TYR A 247 3.52 -12.92 7.87
N MET A 248 2.25 -12.63 7.55
CA MET A 248 1.42 -11.78 8.42
C MET A 248 1.20 -12.38 9.81
N GLY A 249 0.98 -13.69 9.94
CA GLY A 249 0.62 -14.31 11.22
C GLY A 249 -0.56 -13.57 11.87
N THR A 250 -0.32 -13.02 13.07
CA THR A 250 -1.28 -12.20 13.84
C THR A 250 -1.03 -10.69 13.72
N TYR A 251 -0.03 -10.26 12.94
CA TYR A 251 0.34 -8.84 12.73
C TYR A 251 -0.52 -8.19 11.65
N TYR A 252 -1.79 -7.93 11.96
CA TYR A 252 -2.77 -7.42 10.99
C TYR A 252 -2.45 -6.03 10.44
N GLU A 253 -1.60 -5.25 11.10
CA GLU A 253 -1.11 -3.96 10.61
C GLU A 253 -0.42 -4.05 9.24
N MET A 254 0.10 -5.24 8.87
CA MET A 254 0.64 -5.49 7.52
C MET A 254 -0.40 -5.24 6.41
N LEU A 255 -1.70 -5.36 6.69
CA LEU A 255 -2.76 -5.08 5.72
C LEU A 255 -2.79 -3.61 5.27
N LEU A 256 -2.17 -2.70 6.04
CA LEU A 256 -2.16 -1.27 5.73
C LEU A 256 -1.45 -0.95 4.40
N VAL A 257 -0.48 -1.78 3.97
CA VAL A 257 0.18 -1.64 2.66
C VAL A 257 -0.79 -1.85 1.48
N LEU A 258 -1.88 -2.58 1.69
CA LEU A 258 -2.96 -2.78 0.70
C LEU A 258 -4.02 -1.69 0.75
N GLY A 259 -4.05 -0.84 1.78
CA GLY A 259 -5.10 0.17 1.97
C GLY A 259 -5.26 1.09 0.76
N LEU A 260 -4.16 1.61 0.21
CA LEU A 260 -4.18 2.48 -0.96
C LEU A 260 -4.72 1.77 -2.21
N PRO A 261 -4.11 0.65 -2.69
CA PRO A 261 -4.60 0.01 -3.90
C PRO A 261 -6.04 -0.51 -3.78
N VAL A 262 -6.41 -1.08 -2.63
CA VAL A 262 -7.78 -1.58 -2.41
C VAL A 262 -8.80 -0.45 -2.46
N SER A 263 -8.48 0.72 -1.91
CA SER A 263 -9.35 1.90 -1.99
C SER A 263 -9.62 2.33 -3.43
N ILE A 264 -8.62 2.25 -4.31
CA ILE A 264 -8.79 2.56 -5.75
C ILE A 264 -9.62 1.47 -6.43
N ILE A 265 -9.32 0.20 -6.19
CA ILE A 265 -10.00 -0.95 -6.79
C ILE A 265 -11.50 -0.91 -6.46
N LEU A 266 -11.84 -0.78 -5.18
CA LEU A 266 -13.23 -0.80 -4.72
C LEU A 266 -13.98 0.48 -5.05
N SER A 267 -13.35 1.66 -4.96
CA SER A 267 -14.01 2.91 -5.38
C SER A 267 -14.39 2.86 -6.87
N ARG A 268 -13.55 2.24 -7.70
CA ARG A 268 -13.85 2.02 -9.12
C ARG A 268 -15.04 1.07 -9.28
N MET A 269 -15.00 -0.08 -8.60
CA MET A 269 -16.10 -1.07 -8.63
C MET A 269 -17.44 -0.43 -8.23
N LEU A 270 -17.48 0.26 -7.08
CA LEU A 270 -18.69 0.93 -6.58
C LEU A 270 -19.22 1.96 -7.58
N LYS A 271 -18.34 2.70 -8.27
CA LYS A 271 -18.76 3.66 -9.28
C LYS A 271 -19.49 3.00 -10.46
N PHE A 272 -19.04 1.82 -10.87
CA PHE A 272 -19.58 1.10 -12.04
C PHE A 272 -20.83 0.27 -11.72
N PHE A 273 -21.27 0.20 -10.47
CA PHE A 273 -22.55 -0.43 -10.18
C PHE A 273 -23.72 0.31 -10.83
N PRO A 274 -24.66 -0.42 -11.44
CA PRO A 274 -25.70 0.16 -12.31
C PRO A 274 -26.75 0.96 -11.54
N LYS A 275 -27.03 0.59 -10.30
CA LYS A 275 -28.08 1.21 -9.47
C LYS A 275 -27.45 1.93 -8.28
N TYR A 276 -27.95 3.12 -7.98
CA TYR A 276 -27.46 3.96 -6.89
C TYR A 276 -27.45 3.24 -5.52
N TRP A 277 -28.53 2.52 -5.19
CA TRP A 277 -28.62 1.78 -3.94
C TRP A 277 -27.55 0.68 -3.80
N MET A 278 -27.08 0.08 -4.90
CA MET A 278 -25.99 -0.91 -4.88
C MET A 278 -24.65 -0.25 -4.53
N GLN A 279 -24.42 0.98 -4.99
CA GLN A 279 -23.24 1.76 -4.64
C GLN A 279 -23.22 2.07 -3.15
N GLU A 280 -24.36 2.47 -2.59
CA GLU A 280 -24.48 2.79 -1.16
C GLU A 280 -24.36 1.55 -0.30
N LEU A 281 -25.09 0.48 -0.63
CA LEU A 281 -25.01 -0.78 0.11
C LEU A 281 -23.57 -1.29 0.13
N GLY A 282 -22.89 -1.31 -1.03
CA GLY A 282 -21.48 -1.72 -1.10
C GLY A 282 -20.56 -0.84 -0.26
N LEU A 283 -20.75 0.49 -0.26
CA LEU A 283 -19.97 1.40 0.57
C LEU A 283 -20.17 1.10 2.06
N TRP A 284 -21.43 0.97 2.50
CA TRP A 284 -21.76 0.68 3.90
C TRP A 284 -21.26 -0.69 4.34
N THR A 285 -21.31 -1.71 3.47
CA THR A 285 -20.71 -3.02 3.74
C THR A 285 -19.21 -2.89 4.03
N ILE A 286 -18.47 -2.11 3.23
CA ILE A 286 -17.03 -1.90 3.46
C ILE A 286 -16.81 -1.21 4.82
N ILE A 287 -17.52 -0.13 5.10
CA ILE A 287 -17.36 0.65 6.34
C ILE A 287 -17.67 -0.23 7.57
N MET A 288 -18.79 -0.95 7.55
CA MET A 288 -19.20 -1.80 8.65
C MET A 288 -18.22 -2.95 8.87
N SER A 289 -17.73 -3.58 7.80
CA SER A 289 -16.68 -4.61 7.89
C SER A 289 -15.39 -4.08 8.54
N LEU A 290 -14.94 -2.88 8.15
CA LEU A 290 -13.73 -2.26 8.72
C LEU A 290 -13.92 -1.84 10.18
N PHE A 291 -15.10 -1.33 10.52
CA PHE A 291 -15.43 -0.94 11.89
C PHE A 291 -15.51 -2.15 12.82
N LEU A 292 -16.20 -3.21 12.39
CA LEU A 292 -16.27 -4.47 13.12
C LEU A 292 -14.88 -5.10 13.27
N PHE A 293 -14.06 -5.10 12.22
CA PHE A 293 -12.67 -5.57 12.29
C PHE A 293 -11.87 -4.85 13.39
N LYS A 294 -11.98 -3.52 13.49
CA LYS A 294 -11.23 -2.73 14.47
C LYS A 294 -11.72 -2.94 15.91
N ILE A 295 -13.02 -3.16 16.10
CA ILE A 295 -13.65 -3.16 17.43
C ILE A 295 -13.83 -4.57 17.99
N ALA A 296 -13.96 -5.58 17.13
CA ALA A 296 -14.18 -6.96 17.54
C ALA A 296 -13.18 -7.48 18.59
N PRO A 297 -11.86 -7.19 18.50
CA PRO A 297 -10.92 -7.61 19.54
C PRO A 297 -11.25 -7.08 20.94
N TYR A 298 -11.77 -5.85 21.03
CA TYR A 298 -12.12 -5.22 22.30
C TYR A 298 -13.46 -5.73 22.87
N ILE A 299 -14.38 -6.17 22.02
CA ILE A 299 -15.71 -6.67 22.44
C ILE A 299 -15.69 -8.16 22.74
N PHE A 300 -15.10 -8.95 21.84
CA PHE A 300 -15.17 -10.40 21.89
C PHE A 300 -13.95 -11.03 22.58
N GLN A 301 -12.95 -10.24 22.98
CA GLN A 301 -11.69 -10.71 23.57
C GLN A 301 -10.97 -11.73 22.66
N ILE A 302 -10.96 -11.46 21.36
CA ILE A 302 -10.32 -12.28 20.32
C ILE A 302 -9.11 -11.54 19.75
#